data_AF-A0A8H7RRJ4-F1
#
_entry.id   AF-A0A8H7RRJ4-F1
#
_cell.length_a   1.000
_cell.length_b   1.000
_cell.length_c   1.000
_cell.angle_alpha   90.00
_cell.angle_beta   90.00
_cell.angle_gamma   90.00
#
_symmetry.space_group_name_H-M   'P 1'
#
loop_
_entity.id
_entity.type
_entity.pdbx_description
1 polymer ?
#
loop_
_entity_poly.entity_id
_entity_poly.type
_entity_poly.pdbx_seq_one_letter_code
_entity_poly.pdbx_strand_id
1 'polypeptide(L)'
;MAKLKKATVKFQKNKLKNTIERRKKHTKFKQQVNRRKERRSRNQDNGKADSKDENALEATETTGRSIARSDEETDMEFKYKVNNHKVYKKLVRVTLKSAYPIFSEHLFFTKKAKHPAKTKNWRRLEKVVRLFLNNCVRFLRDMDQDDMLQYILTYLEPCSLYFGCFPKTAREYLRVLLDRWSDASLSSESRARCYQSIKQFATAAIDVEKNSYISHCLKGVYLVFAKHATKMTESTLPMIQQMLEEGPDLYTLDQKVSAQHAQVYIHQLTSHLKTAKKQHTAESFKSVYTWQFVSCLDFWANVIANTCNPETGVVSPMLTHLKPLVDLSLQTLRLNPVGQFLPLRVHIIRSLIGIIDGTGYYIPMGPFIFEIFNGDVKSKMEQTDLPAFEWDMYLKTPKEYTSTKIYQDAKYQVFYDSLVDFYACLGLHIAFPELAIPVLSKLKEDHKNLKGTRFSKSLRTLIDKLETHKNYIEQKRAPVEYTSTKLDEVNAFLRNTDFETTPFGNFLVNKAKMNSSVA
;
A
#
# COMPACT_ATOMS: atom_id res chain seq x y z
N MET A 1 -13.43 -56.75 -17.72
CA MET A 1 -12.93 -55.37 -17.47
C MET A 1 -13.81 -54.71 -16.40
N ALA A 2 -13.27 -54.44 -15.21
CA ALA A 2 -14.04 -53.93 -14.07
C ALA A 2 -14.28 -52.41 -14.19
N LYS A 3 -15.55 -51.97 -14.14
CA LYS A 3 -15.93 -50.55 -14.19
C LYS A 3 -15.54 -49.83 -12.89
N LEU A 4 -14.82 -48.71 -13.04
CA LEU A 4 -14.43 -47.83 -11.92
C LEU A 4 -15.66 -47.21 -11.23
N LYS A 5 -15.68 -47.25 -9.89
CA LYS A 5 -16.78 -46.73 -9.06
C LYS A 5 -16.95 -45.21 -9.26
N LYS A 6 -18.22 -44.74 -9.34
CA LYS A 6 -18.58 -43.31 -9.57
C LYS A 6 -17.91 -42.33 -8.59
N ALA A 7 -17.64 -42.75 -7.36
CA ALA A 7 -16.93 -41.93 -6.37
C ALA A 7 -15.48 -41.63 -6.80
N THR A 8 -14.81 -42.58 -7.43
CA THR A 8 -13.43 -42.45 -7.92
C THR A 8 -13.35 -41.49 -9.11
N VAL A 9 -14.34 -41.53 -10.00
CA VAL A 9 -14.45 -40.59 -11.14
C VAL A 9 -14.71 -39.16 -10.65
N LYS A 10 -15.57 -38.97 -9.65
CA LYS A 10 -15.87 -37.65 -9.06
C LYS A 10 -14.66 -37.07 -8.30
N PHE A 11 -13.87 -37.92 -7.63
CA PHE A 11 -12.61 -37.51 -6.99
C PHE A 11 -11.55 -37.10 -8.01
N GLN A 12 -11.40 -37.89 -9.10
CA GLN A 12 -10.47 -37.60 -10.18
C GLN A 12 -10.78 -36.26 -10.88
N LYS A 13 -12.07 -35.94 -11.10
CA LYS A 13 -12.48 -34.71 -11.78
C LYS A 13 -12.34 -33.45 -10.91
N ASN A 14 -12.67 -33.52 -9.62
CA ASN A 14 -12.83 -32.30 -8.80
C ASN A 14 -11.75 -32.08 -7.73
N LYS A 15 -11.04 -33.12 -7.28
CA LYS A 15 -10.12 -33.00 -6.13
C LYS A 15 -8.70 -33.52 -6.39
N LEU A 16 -8.46 -34.23 -7.49
CA LEU A 16 -7.16 -34.84 -7.77
C LEU A 16 -6.06 -33.80 -8.04
N LYS A 17 -6.34 -32.75 -8.82
CA LYS A 17 -5.36 -31.70 -9.15
C LYS A 17 -4.87 -30.96 -7.89
N ASN A 18 -5.81 -30.53 -7.04
CA ASN A 18 -5.49 -29.87 -5.76
C ASN A 18 -4.79 -30.80 -4.76
N THR A 19 -5.12 -32.10 -4.79
CA THR A 19 -4.48 -33.11 -3.93
C THR A 19 -3.04 -33.39 -4.38
N ILE A 20 -2.80 -33.46 -5.69
CA ILE A 20 -1.46 -33.61 -6.27
C ILE A 20 -0.61 -32.37 -6.00
N GLU A 21 -1.16 -31.16 -6.11
CA GLU A 21 -0.45 -29.93 -5.77
C GLU A 21 -0.12 -29.82 -4.28
N ARG A 22 -1.05 -30.16 -3.39
CA ARG A 22 -0.77 -30.24 -1.94
C ARG A 22 0.29 -31.28 -1.62
N ARG A 23 0.26 -32.46 -2.27
CA ARG A 23 1.32 -33.48 -2.12
C ARG A 23 2.66 -33.00 -2.67
N LYS A 24 2.70 -32.32 -3.82
CA LYS A 24 3.94 -31.74 -4.37
C LYS A 24 4.50 -30.64 -3.48
N LYS A 25 3.66 -29.78 -2.91
CA LYS A 25 4.07 -28.75 -1.92
C LYS A 25 4.60 -29.40 -0.64
N HIS A 26 3.92 -30.43 -0.13
CA HIS A 26 4.36 -31.16 1.07
C HIS A 26 5.67 -31.94 0.83
N THR A 27 5.86 -32.57 -0.34
CA THR A 27 7.11 -33.26 -0.70
C THR A 27 8.26 -32.26 -0.90
N LYS A 28 8.02 -31.10 -1.53
CA LYS A 28 9.01 -30.01 -1.64
C LYS A 28 9.39 -29.47 -0.26
N PHE A 29 8.41 -29.29 0.63
CA PHE A 29 8.65 -28.87 2.01
C PHE A 29 9.45 -29.92 2.79
N LYS A 30 9.11 -31.21 2.66
CA LYS A 30 9.85 -32.32 3.30
C LYS A 30 11.27 -32.46 2.77
N GLN A 31 11.50 -32.27 1.45
CA GLN A 31 12.83 -32.21 0.85
C GLN A 31 13.63 -30.99 1.32
N GLN A 32 12.99 -29.83 1.51
CA GLN A 32 13.63 -28.62 2.02
C GLN A 32 14.00 -28.75 3.50
N VAL A 33 13.17 -29.43 4.30
CA VAL A 33 13.45 -29.77 5.70
C VAL A 33 14.58 -30.80 5.81
N ASN A 34 14.61 -31.84 4.97
CA ASN A 34 15.70 -32.81 4.95
C ASN A 34 17.03 -32.17 4.47
N ARG A 35 17.01 -31.31 3.44
CA ARG A 35 18.20 -30.51 3.04
C ARG A 35 18.69 -29.57 4.15
N ARG A 36 17.78 -29.03 4.97
CA ARG A 36 18.14 -28.20 6.14
C ARG A 36 18.69 -29.04 7.29
N LYS A 37 18.24 -30.28 7.48
CA LYS A 37 18.83 -31.23 8.45
C LYS A 37 20.20 -31.73 8.00
N GLU A 38 20.39 -32.05 6.72
CA GLU A 38 21.70 -32.43 6.15
C GLU A 38 22.71 -31.26 6.16
N ARG A 39 22.26 -30.01 5.98
CA ARG A 39 23.11 -28.81 6.16
C ARG A 39 23.49 -28.56 7.62
N ARG A 40 22.62 -28.92 8.57
CA ARG A 40 22.93 -28.82 10.01
C ARG A 40 23.89 -29.91 10.48
N SER A 41 23.81 -31.13 9.94
CA SER A 41 24.78 -32.19 10.25
C SER A 41 26.14 -31.94 9.60
N ARG A 42 26.20 -31.40 8.37
CA ARG A 42 27.49 -31.02 7.72
C ARG A 42 28.22 -29.86 8.40
N ASN A 43 27.49 -28.96 9.07
CA ASN A 43 28.10 -27.85 9.83
C ASN A 43 28.60 -28.26 11.21
N GLN A 44 28.31 -29.49 11.67
CA GLN A 44 28.80 -30.01 12.95
C GLN A 44 30.10 -30.83 12.79
N ASP A 45 30.44 -31.26 11.57
CA ASP A 45 31.60 -32.13 11.30
C ASP A 45 32.79 -31.48 10.59
N ASN A 46 32.69 -30.23 10.12
CA ASN A 46 33.83 -29.55 9.47
C ASN A 46 34.40 -28.42 10.34
N GLY A 47 34.93 -28.81 11.49
CA GLY A 47 35.92 -28.01 12.22
C GLY A 47 37.32 -28.36 11.75
N LYS A 48 37.81 -27.66 10.71
CA LYS A 48 39.24 -27.38 10.42
C LYS A 48 39.38 -26.72 9.05
N ALA A 49 39.70 -25.42 9.03
CA ALA A 49 40.49 -24.78 7.97
C ALA A 49 40.84 -23.34 8.37
N ASP A 50 42.02 -23.16 8.98
CA ASP A 50 42.75 -21.90 9.01
C ASP A 50 43.32 -21.58 7.62
N SER A 51 43.60 -20.29 7.36
CA SER A 51 44.41 -19.68 6.27
C SER A 51 43.74 -19.14 4.98
N LYS A 52 42.43 -19.32 4.73
CA LYS A 52 41.77 -18.74 3.54
C LYS A 52 41.02 -17.41 3.75
N ASP A 53 40.65 -17.06 4.98
CA ASP A 53 39.77 -15.93 5.25
C ASP A 53 40.48 -14.56 5.37
N GLU A 54 41.79 -14.54 5.62
CA GLU A 54 42.57 -13.28 5.66
C GLU A 54 42.69 -12.63 4.27
N ASN A 55 42.87 -13.43 3.22
CA ASN A 55 42.93 -12.93 1.84
C ASN A 55 41.57 -12.38 1.35
N ALA A 56 40.45 -12.93 1.84
CA ALA A 56 39.12 -12.43 1.49
C ALA A 56 38.83 -11.07 2.15
N LEU A 57 39.25 -10.91 3.40
CA LEU A 57 39.12 -9.66 4.15
C LEU A 57 39.98 -8.54 3.54
N GLU A 58 41.24 -8.85 3.21
CA GLU A 58 42.17 -7.93 2.56
C GLU A 58 41.69 -7.54 1.15
N ALA A 59 41.13 -8.48 0.39
CA ALA A 59 40.52 -8.22 -0.92
C ALA A 59 39.28 -7.31 -0.82
N THR A 60 38.46 -7.45 0.23
CA THR A 60 37.32 -6.54 0.46
C THR A 60 37.76 -5.14 0.91
N GLU A 61 38.84 -5.02 1.69
CA GLU A 61 39.41 -3.73 2.11
C GLU A 61 40.06 -2.98 0.96
N THR A 62 40.88 -3.64 0.13
CA THR A 62 41.52 -3.02 -1.04
C THR A 62 40.49 -2.63 -2.09
N THR A 63 39.51 -3.51 -2.34
CA THR A 63 38.39 -3.22 -3.25
C THR A 63 37.55 -2.05 -2.77
N GLY A 64 37.18 -2.01 -1.48
CA GLY A 64 36.38 -0.93 -0.90
C GLY A 64 37.06 0.44 -0.94
N ARG A 65 38.39 0.50 -0.88
CA ARG A 65 39.16 1.75 -1.02
C ARG A 65 39.26 2.21 -2.48
N SER A 66 39.50 1.29 -3.43
CA SER A 66 39.60 1.63 -4.86
C SER A 66 38.29 2.08 -5.53
N ILE A 67 37.14 1.82 -4.89
CA ILE A 67 35.81 2.15 -5.38
C ILE A 67 35.35 3.57 -4.98
N ALA A 68 36.02 4.20 -4.01
CA ALA A 68 35.63 5.50 -3.47
C ALA A 68 36.49 6.65 -4.03
N ARG A 69 35.89 7.50 -4.89
CA ARG A 69 36.28 8.88 -5.30
C ARG A 69 36.65 9.07 -6.76
N SER A 70 35.80 9.81 -7.47
CA SER A 70 36.10 10.61 -8.66
C SER A 70 36.17 12.12 -8.40
N ASP A 71 35.67 12.66 -7.26
CA ASP A 71 35.37 14.11 -7.17
C ASP A 71 35.81 14.82 -5.87
N GLU A 72 36.83 14.35 -5.15
CA GLU A 72 37.48 15.15 -4.11
C GLU A 72 38.99 14.96 -4.17
N GLU A 73 39.70 16.04 -4.52
CA GLU A 73 41.16 16.18 -4.45
C GLU A 73 41.63 15.90 -3.02
N THR A 74 41.98 14.65 -2.77
CA THR A 74 42.89 14.25 -1.71
C THR A 74 43.88 13.30 -2.34
N ASP A 75 45.15 13.70 -2.27
CA ASP A 75 46.32 13.04 -2.86
C ASP A 75 46.56 11.68 -2.17
N MET A 76 45.72 10.69 -2.49
CA MET A 76 45.85 9.31 -2.04
C MET A 76 46.20 8.43 -3.23
N GLU A 77 47.46 8.01 -3.32
CA GLU A 77 47.87 6.97 -4.26
C GLU A 77 47.18 5.64 -3.91
N PHE A 78 46.27 5.21 -4.78
CA PHE A 78 45.64 3.90 -4.66
C PHE A 78 46.56 2.83 -5.23
N LYS A 79 46.81 1.76 -4.44
CA LYS A 79 47.61 0.59 -4.87
C LYS A 79 47.05 -0.09 -6.12
N TYR A 80 45.73 0.01 -6.36
CA TYR A 80 45.06 -0.56 -7.53
C TYR A 80 43.99 0.39 -8.07
N LYS A 81 43.98 0.61 -9.39
CA LYS A 81 42.95 1.38 -10.11
C LYS A 81 42.28 0.50 -11.15
N VAL A 82 40.95 0.41 -11.11
CA VAL A 82 40.18 -0.40 -12.07
C VAL A 82 39.73 0.47 -13.24
N ASN A 83 40.43 0.37 -14.36
CA ASN A 83 40.14 1.18 -15.56
C ASN A 83 39.07 0.56 -16.48
N ASN A 84 38.68 -0.71 -16.26
CA ASN A 84 37.72 -1.42 -17.10
C ASN A 84 36.32 -1.45 -16.46
N HIS A 85 35.32 -0.86 -17.12
CA HIS A 85 33.94 -0.77 -16.63
C HIS A 85 33.30 -2.16 -16.35
N LYS A 86 33.57 -3.18 -17.19
CA LYS A 86 33.03 -4.53 -16.98
C LYS A 86 33.63 -5.19 -15.74
N VAL A 87 34.95 -5.00 -15.53
CA VAL A 87 35.65 -5.50 -14.34
C VAL A 87 35.13 -4.79 -13.09
N TYR A 88 34.95 -3.47 -13.16
CA TYR A 88 34.38 -2.67 -12.09
C TYR A 88 32.97 -3.17 -11.68
N LYS A 89 32.06 -3.33 -12.65
CA LYS A 89 30.69 -3.84 -12.38
C LYS A 89 30.71 -5.24 -11.77
N LYS A 90 31.60 -6.12 -12.25
CA LYS A 90 31.75 -7.47 -11.69
C LYS A 90 32.29 -7.43 -10.26
N LEU A 91 33.26 -6.57 -9.99
CA LEU A 91 33.86 -6.38 -8.67
C LEU A 91 32.81 -5.89 -7.67
N VAL A 92 32.04 -4.84 -8.00
CA VAL A 92 30.92 -4.34 -7.17
C VAL A 92 29.93 -5.47 -6.86
N ARG A 93 29.52 -6.25 -7.87
CA ARG A 93 28.58 -7.36 -7.69
C ARG A 93 29.10 -8.45 -6.74
N VAL A 94 30.38 -8.80 -6.83
CA VAL A 94 31.02 -9.79 -5.96
C VAL A 94 31.17 -9.26 -4.53
N THR A 95 31.58 -8.01 -4.37
CA THR A 95 31.70 -7.35 -3.06
C THR A 95 30.36 -7.32 -2.34
N LEU A 96 29.29 -6.87 -3.01
CA LEU A 96 27.93 -6.84 -2.44
C LEU A 96 27.47 -8.24 -2.01
N LYS A 97 27.68 -9.25 -2.86
CA LYS A 97 27.28 -10.63 -2.57
C LYS A 97 28.04 -11.26 -1.39
N SER A 98 29.29 -10.85 -1.20
CA SER A 98 30.17 -11.42 -0.17
C SER A 98 30.09 -10.67 1.16
N ALA A 99 29.64 -9.41 1.16
CA ALA A 99 29.63 -8.55 2.33
C ALA A 99 28.82 -9.11 3.50
N TYR A 100 27.55 -9.47 3.27
CA TYR A 100 26.71 -9.98 4.37
C TYR A 100 27.22 -11.31 4.93
N PRO A 101 27.56 -12.35 4.14
CA PRO A 101 28.16 -13.58 4.66
C PRO A 101 29.35 -13.31 5.59
N ILE A 102 30.34 -12.52 5.13
CA ILE A 102 31.54 -12.19 5.90
C ILE A 102 31.18 -11.43 7.19
N PHE A 103 30.35 -10.40 7.10
CA PHE A 103 29.97 -9.61 8.29
C PHE A 103 29.17 -10.45 9.28
N SER A 104 28.26 -11.30 8.80
CA SER A 104 27.44 -12.15 9.65
C SER A 104 28.26 -13.21 10.38
N GLU A 105 29.37 -13.68 9.79
CA GLU A 105 30.31 -14.65 10.36
C GLU A 105 31.32 -14.05 11.35
N HIS A 106 31.42 -12.73 11.46
CA HIS A 106 32.36 -12.11 12.39
C HIS A 106 31.70 -11.15 13.38
N LEU A 107 30.49 -10.67 13.07
CA LEU A 107 29.69 -9.75 13.88
C LEU A 107 28.39 -10.43 14.36
N PHE A 108 28.53 -11.58 15.02
CA PHE A 108 27.39 -12.39 15.50
C PHE A 108 26.60 -11.74 16.63
N PHE A 109 25.28 -11.89 16.57
CA PHE A 109 24.37 -11.53 17.65
C PHE A 109 24.32 -12.64 18.71
N THR A 110 24.54 -12.28 19.97
CA THR A 110 24.23 -13.17 21.11
C THR A 110 22.93 -12.71 21.76
N LYS A 111 22.28 -13.58 22.56
CA LYS A 111 21.09 -13.18 23.35
C LYS A 111 21.35 -11.93 24.24
N LYS A 112 22.61 -11.66 24.59
CA LYS A 112 23.05 -10.49 25.39
C LYS A 112 23.47 -9.28 24.53
N ALA A 113 23.95 -9.49 23.31
CA ALA A 113 24.41 -8.44 22.40
C ALA A 113 23.45 -8.30 21.21
N LYS A 114 22.39 -7.50 21.38
CA LYS A 114 21.42 -7.16 20.33
C LYS A 114 21.94 -6.11 19.32
N HIS A 115 23.20 -5.71 19.41
CA HIS A 115 23.76 -4.62 18.61
C HIS A 115 25.14 -5.00 18.04
N PRO A 116 25.42 -4.81 16.73
CA PRO A 116 26.68 -5.25 16.10
C PRO A 116 27.94 -4.65 16.74
N ALA A 117 27.86 -3.40 17.21
CA ALA A 117 28.98 -2.75 17.89
C ALA A 117 29.39 -3.37 19.23
N LYS A 118 28.58 -4.27 19.80
CA LYS A 118 28.89 -4.98 21.06
C LYS A 118 29.65 -6.29 20.84
N THR A 119 30.00 -6.62 19.60
CA THR A 119 30.74 -7.84 19.25
C THR A 119 32.25 -7.67 19.42
N LYS A 120 32.96 -8.76 19.72
CA LYS A 120 34.42 -8.73 19.99
C LYS A 120 35.21 -8.16 18.80
N ASN A 121 34.80 -8.50 17.58
CA ASN A 121 35.51 -8.12 16.35
C ASN A 121 35.16 -6.72 15.84
N TRP A 122 34.25 -5.99 16.50
CA TRP A 122 33.78 -4.69 16.02
C TRP A 122 34.92 -3.70 15.79
N ARG A 123 35.85 -3.56 16.74
CA ARG A 123 36.97 -2.60 16.64
C ARG A 123 37.83 -2.79 15.39
N ARG A 124 37.96 -4.05 14.92
CA ARG A 124 38.72 -4.40 13.71
C ARG A 124 37.90 -4.14 12.43
N LEU A 125 36.61 -4.47 12.45
CA LEU A 125 35.76 -4.45 11.25
C LEU A 125 35.00 -3.14 11.04
N GLU A 126 34.90 -2.27 12.06
CA GLU A 126 34.10 -1.04 12.01
C GLU A 126 34.42 -0.19 10.77
N LYS A 127 35.71 0.05 10.51
CA LYS A 127 36.16 0.88 9.37
C LYS A 127 35.75 0.27 8.03
N VAL A 128 35.84 -1.06 7.91
CA VAL A 128 35.47 -1.80 6.70
C VAL A 128 33.97 -1.76 6.46
N VAL A 129 33.18 -2.01 7.50
CA VAL A 129 31.70 -1.94 7.42
C VAL A 129 31.28 -0.52 7.07
N ARG A 130 31.84 0.51 7.73
CA ARG A 130 31.54 1.91 7.45
C ARG A 130 31.85 2.28 5.99
N LEU A 131 33.02 1.88 5.49
CA LEU A 131 33.43 2.12 4.09
C LEU A 131 32.48 1.44 3.11
N PHE A 132 32.14 0.17 3.35
CA PHE A 132 31.18 -0.58 2.53
C PHE A 132 29.81 0.12 2.48
N LEU A 133 29.25 0.47 3.64
CA LEU A 133 27.93 1.11 3.71
C LEU A 133 27.93 2.49 3.06
N ASN A 134 28.95 3.31 3.30
CA ASN A 134 29.08 4.63 2.66
C ASN A 134 29.14 4.52 1.13
N ASN A 135 29.91 3.57 0.60
CA ASN A 135 29.97 3.33 -0.85
C ASN A 135 28.63 2.86 -1.41
N CYS A 136 27.91 1.98 -0.70
CA CYS A 136 26.58 1.57 -1.11
C CYS A 136 25.61 2.75 -1.15
N VAL A 137 25.59 3.60 -0.11
CA VAL A 137 24.73 4.80 -0.08
C VAL A 137 25.07 5.75 -1.23
N ARG A 138 26.36 5.97 -1.50
CA ARG A 138 26.80 6.78 -2.65
C ARG A 138 26.31 6.20 -3.96
N PHE A 139 26.45 4.89 -4.16
CA PHE A 139 25.97 4.25 -5.38
C PHE A 139 24.47 4.40 -5.56
N LEU A 140 23.68 4.23 -4.51
CA LEU A 140 22.23 4.32 -4.58
C LEU A 140 21.72 5.72 -4.97
N ARG A 141 22.46 6.77 -4.62
CA ARG A 141 22.06 8.17 -4.86
C ARG A 141 21.93 8.48 -6.35
N ASP A 142 22.93 8.09 -7.13
CA ASP A 142 23.11 8.52 -8.52
C ASP A 142 23.06 7.33 -9.51
N MET A 143 22.42 6.22 -9.13
CA MET A 143 22.31 5.02 -10.00
C MET A 143 21.13 5.15 -10.97
N ASP A 144 21.45 5.32 -12.26
CA ASP A 144 20.45 5.38 -13.34
C ASP A 144 20.06 4.00 -13.88
N GLN A 145 20.85 2.95 -13.58
CA GLN A 145 20.56 1.58 -14.04
C GLN A 145 19.67 0.84 -13.03
N ASP A 146 18.37 0.72 -13.33
CA ASP A 146 17.37 -0.01 -12.54
C ASP A 146 17.84 -1.40 -12.08
N ASP A 147 18.36 -2.22 -12.98
CA ASP A 147 18.88 -3.56 -12.65
C ASP A 147 19.99 -3.52 -11.59
N MET A 148 20.85 -2.50 -11.65
CA MET A 148 21.97 -2.38 -10.72
C MET A 148 21.49 -1.82 -9.38
N LEU A 149 20.58 -0.85 -9.40
CA LEU A 149 19.91 -0.33 -8.21
C LEU A 149 19.22 -1.47 -7.44
N GLN A 150 18.38 -2.24 -8.12
CA GLN A 150 17.71 -3.41 -7.54
C GLN A 150 18.70 -4.46 -7.03
N TYR A 151 19.79 -4.71 -7.77
CA TYR A 151 20.85 -5.61 -7.33
C TYR A 151 21.52 -5.12 -6.03
N ILE A 152 21.93 -3.85 -5.94
CA ILE A 152 22.52 -3.29 -4.72
C ILE A 152 21.54 -3.46 -3.55
N LEU A 153 20.30 -3.00 -3.70
CA LEU A 153 19.30 -3.07 -2.65
C LEU A 153 19.01 -4.51 -2.22
N THR A 154 19.07 -5.47 -3.14
CA THR A 154 18.93 -6.92 -2.85
C THR A 154 20.00 -7.43 -1.90
N TYR A 155 21.26 -7.13 -2.16
CA TYR A 155 22.36 -7.62 -1.34
C TYR A 155 22.66 -6.73 -0.12
N LEU A 156 22.18 -5.48 -0.13
CA LEU A 156 22.29 -4.57 1.01
C LEU A 156 21.20 -4.80 2.07
N GLU A 157 20.05 -5.36 1.69
CA GLU A 157 18.92 -5.64 2.61
C GLU A 157 19.34 -6.32 3.92
N PRO A 158 20.06 -7.46 3.93
CA PRO A 158 20.46 -8.11 5.17
C PRO A 158 21.54 -7.32 5.95
N CYS A 159 22.28 -6.43 5.28
CA CYS A 159 23.23 -5.51 5.89
C CYS A 159 22.57 -4.29 6.56
N SER A 160 21.25 -4.10 6.41
CA SER A 160 20.53 -2.93 6.94
C SER A 160 20.75 -2.71 8.44
N LEU A 161 20.93 -3.79 9.20
CA LEU A 161 21.19 -3.78 10.63
C LEU A 161 22.50 -3.07 11.02
N TYR A 162 23.50 -3.04 10.13
CA TYR A 162 24.80 -2.43 10.42
C TYR A 162 24.75 -0.90 10.36
N PHE A 163 23.78 -0.32 9.64
CA PHE A 163 23.58 1.12 9.63
C PHE A 163 23.27 1.68 11.02
N GLY A 164 22.63 0.89 11.91
CA GLY A 164 22.35 1.31 13.28
C GLY A 164 23.60 1.70 14.08
N CYS A 165 24.77 1.20 13.69
CA CYS A 165 26.06 1.56 14.30
C CYS A 165 26.59 2.93 13.84
N PHE A 166 26.01 3.54 12.80
CA PHE A 166 26.52 4.74 12.15
C PHE A 166 25.40 5.78 11.89
N PRO A 167 24.98 6.57 12.90
CA PRO A 167 23.82 7.46 12.78
C PRO A 167 23.87 8.49 11.64
N LYS A 168 25.06 8.95 11.26
CA LYS A 168 25.23 9.85 10.09
C LYS A 168 24.92 9.10 8.78
N THR A 169 25.55 7.94 8.57
CA THR A 169 25.32 7.10 7.39
C THR A 169 23.90 6.56 7.33
N ALA A 170 23.30 6.21 8.48
CA ALA A 170 21.93 5.73 8.58
C ALA A 170 20.90 6.78 8.13
N ARG A 171 21.06 8.04 8.56
CA ARG A 171 20.23 9.16 8.10
C ARG A 171 20.36 9.40 6.61
N GLU A 172 21.59 9.36 6.09
CA GLU A 172 21.82 9.53 4.67
C GLU A 172 21.24 8.39 3.84
N TYR A 173 21.37 7.14 4.31
CA TYR A 173 20.76 5.98 3.66
C TYR A 173 19.23 6.12 3.57
N LEU A 174 18.57 6.45 4.69
CA LEU A 174 17.12 6.69 4.68
C LEU A 174 16.73 7.82 3.71
N ARG A 175 17.49 8.92 3.70
CA ARG A 175 17.24 10.04 2.78
C ARG A 175 17.33 9.59 1.32
N VAL A 176 18.40 8.90 0.94
CA VAL A 176 18.58 8.37 -0.41
C VAL A 176 17.45 7.41 -0.78
N LEU A 177 17.09 6.48 0.10
CA LEU A 177 15.99 5.55 -0.17
C LEU A 177 14.65 6.28 -0.39
N LEU A 178 14.36 7.30 0.42
CA LEU A 178 13.15 8.10 0.26
C LEU A 178 13.15 8.89 -1.04
N ASP A 179 14.28 9.52 -1.39
CA ASP A 179 14.43 10.28 -2.64
C ASP A 179 14.23 9.36 -3.86
N ARG A 180 14.81 8.15 -3.87
CA ARG A 180 14.63 7.16 -4.93
C ARG A 180 13.22 6.56 -4.94
N TRP A 181 12.61 6.34 -3.78
CA TRP A 181 11.22 5.85 -3.69
C TRP A 181 10.22 6.82 -4.31
N SER A 182 10.47 8.13 -4.20
CA SER A 182 9.66 9.18 -4.84
C SER A 182 10.21 9.67 -6.18
N ASP A 183 11.01 8.86 -6.88
CA ASP A 183 11.54 9.20 -8.20
C ASP A 183 10.65 8.63 -9.31
N ALA A 184 9.98 9.53 -10.04
CA ALA A 184 9.10 9.17 -11.15
C ALA A 184 9.87 8.58 -12.36
N SER A 185 11.18 8.84 -12.46
CA SER A 185 12.01 8.31 -13.56
C SER A 185 12.37 6.83 -13.41
N LEU A 186 12.29 6.29 -12.19
CA LEU A 186 12.53 4.88 -11.92
C LEU A 186 11.35 4.00 -12.35
N SER A 187 11.61 2.71 -12.60
CA SER A 187 10.53 1.73 -12.72
C SER A 187 9.77 1.54 -11.40
N SER A 188 8.54 1.02 -11.51
CA SER A 188 7.72 0.68 -10.35
C SER A 188 8.40 -0.34 -9.44
N GLU A 189 9.13 -1.28 -10.02
CA GLU A 189 9.86 -2.36 -9.34
C GLU A 189 11.05 -1.81 -8.57
N SER A 190 11.79 -0.86 -9.16
CA SER A 190 12.90 -0.17 -8.50
C SER A 190 12.42 0.66 -7.31
N ARG A 191 11.32 1.41 -7.46
CA ARG A 191 10.69 2.15 -6.34
C ARG A 191 10.21 1.21 -5.24
N ALA A 192 9.55 0.12 -5.61
CA ALA A 192 9.07 -0.88 -4.65
C ALA A 192 10.25 -1.48 -3.86
N ARG A 193 11.38 -1.73 -4.54
CA ARG A 193 12.59 -2.22 -3.89
C ARG A 193 13.19 -1.19 -2.92
N CYS A 194 13.13 0.09 -3.24
CA CYS A 194 13.51 1.17 -2.31
C CYS A 194 12.60 1.15 -1.08
N TYR A 195 11.28 1.07 -1.26
CA TYR A 195 10.32 0.97 -0.16
C TYR A 195 10.55 -0.24 0.74
N GLN A 196 10.75 -1.44 0.16
CA GLN A 196 11.08 -2.64 0.95
C GLN A 196 12.37 -2.45 1.76
N SER A 197 13.35 -1.72 1.21
CA SER A 197 14.58 -1.39 1.93
C SER A 197 14.35 -0.40 3.08
N ILE A 198 13.42 0.55 2.94
CA ILE A 198 12.97 1.44 4.04
C ILE A 198 12.31 0.61 5.14
N LYS A 199 11.39 -0.30 4.78
CA LYS A 199 10.68 -1.17 5.72
C LYS A 199 11.65 -2.09 6.49
N GLN A 200 12.61 -2.69 5.80
CA GLN A 200 13.67 -3.48 6.42
C GLN A 200 14.55 -2.61 7.32
N PHE A 201 14.97 -1.43 6.88
CA PHE A 201 15.78 -0.53 7.67
C PHE A 201 15.08 -0.09 8.97
N ALA A 202 13.77 0.20 8.92
CA ALA A 202 12.97 0.59 10.06
C ALA A 202 12.96 -0.46 11.20
N THR A 203 13.06 -1.75 10.86
CA THR A 203 12.97 -2.87 11.81
C THR A 203 14.32 -3.48 12.17
N ALA A 204 15.27 -3.50 11.23
CA ALA A 204 16.56 -4.17 11.41
C ALA A 204 17.63 -3.25 12.01
N ALA A 205 17.61 -1.94 11.70
CA ALA A 205 18.57 -1.00 12.24
C ALA A 205 18.14 -0.56 13.64
N ILE A 206 18.97 -0.86 14.64
CA ILE A 206 18.77 -0.46 16.03
C ILE A 206 19.84 0.55 16.39
N ASP A 207 19.42 1.77 16.74
CA ASP A 207 20.30 2.79 17.31
C ASP A 207 20.53 2.47 18.81
N VAL A 208 21.78 2.61 19.28
CA VAL A 208 22.17 2.39 20.68
C VAL A 208 21.44 3.34 21.63
N GLU A 209 21.16 4.58 21.19
CA GLU A 209 20.57 5.63 22.02
C GLU A 209 19.05 5.74 21.84
N LYS A 210 18.55 5.54 20.61
CA LYS A 210 17.15 5.82 20.23
C LYS A 210 16.26 4.58 20.05
N ASN A 211 16.80 3.38 20.30
CA ASN A 211 16.15 2.07 20.21
C ASN A 211 15.60 1.64 18.83
N SER A 212 15.23 2.55 17.91
CA SER A 212 14.78 2.21 16.55
C SER A 212 14.77 3.40 15.58
N TYR A 213 14.91 3.12 14.28
CA TYR A 213 14.75 4.09 13.20
C TYR A 213 13.29 4.25 12.72
N ILE A 214 12.34 3.47 13.27
CA ILE A 214 10.95 3.46 12.83
C ILE A 214 10.30 4.85 12.81
N SER A 215 10.47 5.65 13.86
CA SER A 215 9.90 7.01 13.90
C SER A 215 10.48 7.92 12.81
N HIS A 216 11.72 7.72 12.39
CA HIS A 216 12.31 8.51 11.30
C HIS A 216 11.76 8.04 9.95
N CYS A 217 11.55 6.74 9.78
CA CYS A 217 10.99 6.15 8.57
C CYS A 217 9.52 6.57 8.38
N LEU A 218 8.68 6.47 9.42
CA LEU A 218 7.27 6.89 9.38
C LEU A 218 7.13 8.36 8.99
N LYS A 219 7.90 9.23 9.65
CA LYS A 219 7.96 10.67 9.32
C LYS A 219 8.44 10.91 7.90
N GLY A 220 9.51 10.23 7.48
CA GLY A 220 10.09 10.38 6.15
C GLY A 220 9.10 9.99 5.04
N VAL A 221 8.49 8.81 5.16
CA VAL A 221 7.51 8.29 4.21
C VAL A 221 6.34 9.25 4.03
N TYR A 222 5.73 9.70 5.14
CA TYR A 222 4.58 10.61 5.06
C TYR A 222 4.97 11.99 4.50
N LEU A 223 6.07 12.58 4.95
CA LEU A 223 6.46 13.91 4.49
C LEU A 223 6.90 13.93 3.02
N VAL A 224 7.57 12.87 2.56
CA VAL A 224 7.97 12.75 1.15
C VAL A 224 6.74 12.53 0.27
N PHE A 225 5.82 11.66 0.68
CA PHE A 225 4.52 11.54 0.02
C PHE A 225 3.80 12.89 -0.08
N ALA A 226 3.60 13.57 1.05
CA ALA A 226 2.91 14.86 1.09
C ALA A 226 3.60 15.94 0.24
N LYS A 227 4.93 15.92 0.14
CA LYS A 227 5.69 16.85 -0.70
C LYS A 227 5.44 16.61 -2.19
N HIS A 228 5.34 15.35 -2.62
CA HIS A 228 5.16 14.99 -4.03
C HIS A 228 3.69 15.02 -4.46
N ALA A 229 2.74 14.79 -3.55
CA ALA A 229 1.29 14.80 -3.82
C ALA A 229 0.70 16.21 -4.01
N THR A 230 1.45 17.16 -4.57
CA THR A 230 1.02 18.56 -4.78
C THR A 230 0.42 18.81 -6.16
N LYS A 231 0.74 17.97 -7.15
CA LYS A 231 0.23 18.04 -8.52
C LYS A 231 0.11 16.64 -9.14
N MET A 232 -1.08 16.31 -9.63
CA MET A 232 -1.32 15.09 -10.41
C MET A 232 -1.12 15.38 -11.90
N THR A 233 -0.24 14.63 -12.53
CA THR A 233 -0.05 14.58 -13.99
C THR A 233 0.07 13.12 -14.41
N GLU A 234 -0.11 12.82 -15.69
CA GLU A 234 0.04 11.46 -16.24
C GLU A 234 1.38 10.82 -15.86
N SER A 235 2.45 11.61 -15.81
CA SER A 235 3.80 11.15 -15.42
C SER A 235 3.98 10.92 -13.91
N THR A 236 3.28 11.64 -13.04
CA THR A 236 3.48 11.55 -11.58
C THR A 236 2.44 10.65 -10.90
N LEU A 237 1.27 10.47 -11.52
CA LEU A 237 0.18 9.68 -10.94
C LEU A 237 0.61 8.25 -10.57
N PRO A 238 1.27 7.46 -11.45
CA PRO A 238 1.62 6.08 -11.10
C PRO A 238 2.56 5.99 -9.90
N MET A 239 3.50 6.93 -9.79
CA MET A 239 4.41 7.01 -8.64
C MET A 239 3.63 7.37 -7.36
N ILE A 240 2.74 8.35 -7.40
CA ILE A 240 1.98 8.78 -6.22
C ILE A 240 1.01 7.67 -5.77
N GLN A 241 0.35 6.97 -6.70
CA GLN A 241 -0.51 5.82 -6.41
C GLN A 241 0.28 4.70 -5.74
N GLN A 242 1.44 4.34 -6.28
CA GLN A 242 2.33 3.36 -5.66
C GLN A 242 2.73 3.78 -4.24
N MET A 243 3.07 5.05 -4.03
CA MET A 243 3.42 5.56 -2.69
C MET A 243 2.23 5.48 -1.71
N LEU A 244 1.00 5.65 -2.20
CA LEU A 244 -0.23 5.56 -1.42
C LEU A 244 -0.59 4.10 -1.07
N GLU A 245 -0.27 3.15 -1.93
CA GLU A 245 -0.44 1.71 -1.65
C GLU A 245 0.62 1.21 -0.65
N GLU A 246 1.86 1.64 -0.81
CA GLU A 246 3.00 1.17 -0.02
C GLU A 246 3.12 1.90 1.32
N GLY A 247 3.12 3.23 1.33
CA GLY A 247 3.45 4.04 2.50
C GLY A 247 2.63 3.73 3.77
N PRO A 248 1.29 3.54 3.67
CA PRO A 248 0.45 3.18 4.81
C PRO A 248 0.81 1.84 5.48
N ASP A 249 1.32 0.86 4.74
CA ASP A 249 1.73 -0.44 5.29
C ASP A 249 2.87 -0.28 6.32
N LEU A 250 3.73 0.73 6.20
CA LEU A 250 4.79 0.98 7.18
C LEU A 250 4.25 1.26 8.60
N TYR A 251 3.06 1.87 8.70
CA TYR A 251 2.40 2.21 9.96
C TYR A 251 1.85 0.97 10.70
N THR A 252 1.85 -0.20 10.06
CA THR A 252 1.48 -1.48 10.71
C THR A 252 2.60 -2.05 11.58
N LEU A 253 3.85 -1.61 11.40
CA LEU A 253 5.03 -2.17 12.07
C LEU A 253 5.07 -1.87 13.58
N ASP A 254 4.72 -0.65 13.98
CA ASP A 254 4.62 -0.22 15.38
C ASP A 254 3.44 0.75 15.51
N GLN A 255 2.30 0.21 15.90
CA GLN A 255 1.05 0.96 15.99
C GLN A 255 1.08 2.02 17.11
N LYS A 256 1.95 1.86 18.13
CA LYS A 256 2.07 2.84 19.22
C LYS A 256 2.78 4.11 18.75
N VAL A 257 3.91 3.95 18.06
CA VAL A 257 4.62 5.10 17.46
C VAL A 257 3.78 5.70 16.33
N SER A 258 3.13 4.85 15.53
CA SER A 258 2.25 5.27 14.44
C SER A 258 1.10 6.16 14.92
N ALA A 259 0.46 5.84 16.05
CA ALA A 259 -0.60 6.66 16.64
C ALA A 259 -0.10 8.05 17.03
N GLN A 260 1.13 8.17 17.54
CA GLN A 260 1.72 9.47 17.85
C GLN A 260 1.92 10.35 16.60
N HIS A 261 2.29 9.73 15.47
CA HIS A 261 2.43 10.44 14.20
C HIS A 261 1.08 10.84 13.63
N ALA A 262 0.11 9.92 13.63
CA ALA A 262 -1.26 10.17 13.20
C ALA A 262 -1.89 11.33 13.96
N GLN A 263 -1.73 11.35 15.30
CA GLN A 263 -2.15 12.45 16.14
C GLN A 263 -1.61 13.79 15.62
N VAL A 264 -0.31 13.94 15.39
CA VAL A 264 0.29 15.21 14.94
C VAL A 264 -0.27 15.64 13.57
N TYR A 265 -0.27 14.74 12.59
CA TYR A 265 -0.57 15.11 11.20
C TYR A 265 -2.07 15.26 10.93
N ILE A 266 -2.94 14.45 11.56
CA ILE A 266 -4.39 14.63 11.48
C ILE A 266 -4.81 15.92 12.18
N HIS A 267 -4.16 16.31 13.29
CA HIS A 267 -4.42 17.59 13.95
C HIS A 267 -4.01 18.78 13.07
N GLN A 268 -2.92 18.67 12.30
CA GLN A 268 -2.51 19.71 11.35
C GLN A 268 -3.56 19.89 10.24
N LEU A 269 -4.01 18.80 9.61
CA LEU A 269 -5.07 18.86 8.59
C LEU A 269 -6.37 19.44 9.16
N THR A 270 -6.74 19.03 10.38
CA THR A 270 -7.90 19.57 11.09
C THR A 270 -7.78 21.07 11.35
N SER A 271 -6.58 21.54 11.69
CA SER A 271 -6.32 22.96 11.95
C SER A 271 -6.45 23.79 10.68
N HIS A 272 -5.94 23.28 9.54
CA HIS A 272 -6.13 23.93 8.24
C HIS A 272 -7.61 24.05 7.87
N LEU A 273 -8.38 22.98 8.02
CA LEU A 273 -9.81 23.00 7.74
C LEU A 273 -10.58 23.97 8.67
N LYS A 274 -10.27 23.97 9.97
CA LYS A 274 -10.91 24.88 10.94
C LYS A 274 -10.66 26.34 10.58
N THR A 275 -9.43 26.68 10.19
CA THR A 275 -9.08 28.03 9.72
C THR A 275 -9.87 28.39 8.47
N ALA A 276 -9.94 27.49 7.48
CA ALA A 276 -10.70 27.69 6.26
C ALA A 276 -12.19 27.95 6.54
N LYS A 277 -12.79 27.14 7.41
CA LYS A 277 -14.19 27.26 7.84
C LYS A 277 -14.48 28.55 8.60
N LYS A 278 -13.55 29.01 9.45
CA LYS A 278 -13.69 30.25 10.23
C LYS A 278 -13.61 31.50 9.33
N GLN A 279 -12.67 31.52 8.39
CA GLN A 279 -12.44 32.69 7.53
C GLN A 279 -13.47 32.79 6.40
N HIS A 280 -13.90 31.64 5.85
CA HIS A 280 -14.87 31.56 4.76
C HIS A 280 -14.51 32.44 3.54
N THR A 281 -13.21 32.49 3.20
CA THR A 281 -12.72 33.22 2.03
C THR A 281 -12.24 32.26 0.95
N ALA A 282 -12.18 32.73 -0.30
CA ALA A 282 -11.66 31.90 -1.40
C ALA A 282 -10.20 31.48 -1.17
N GLU A 283 -9.40 32.35 -0.54
CA GLU A 283 -8.00 32.07 -0.18
C GLU A 283 -7.91 30.98 0.88
N SER A 284 -8.75 31.04 1.91
CA SER A 284 -8.77 30.05 2.97
C SER A 284 -9.22 28.68 2.44
N PHE A 285 -10.19 28.64 1.53
CA PHE A 285 -10.60 27.40 0.84
C PHE A 285 -9.50 26.82 -0.04
N LYS A 286 -8.71 27.65 -0.74
CA LYS A 286 -7.56 27.20 -1.54
C LYS A 286 -6.49 26.48 -0.72
N SER A 287 -6.41 26.71 0.60
CA SER A 287 -5.48 25.97 1.47
C SER A 287 -5.90 24.51 1.71
N VAL A 288 -7.21 24.22 1.62
CA VAL A 288 -7.79 22.89 1.81
C VAL A 288 -8.04 22.21 0.46
N TYR A 289 -8.42 22.95 -0.57
CA TYR A 289 -8.78 22.42 -1.88
C TYR A 289 -7.54 22.25 -2.76
N THR A 290 -6.59 21.47 -2.26
CA THR A 290 -5.32 21.14 -2.91
C THR A 290 -5.14 19.64 -3.02
N TRP A 291 -4.34 19.20 -4.00
CA TRP A 291 -3.97 17.79 -4.13
C TRP A 291 -3.28 17.28 -2.88
N GLN A 292 -2.42 18.11 -2.27
CA GLN A 292 -1.69 17.72 -1.08
C GLN A 292 -2.64 17.41 0.08
N PHE A 293 -3.62 18.28 0.34
CA PHE A 293 -4.55 18.07 1.43
C PHE A 293 -5.43 16.82 1.20
N VAL A 294 -6.01 16.68 0.00
CA VAL A 294 -6.87 15.53 -0.35
C VAL A 294 -6.08 14.22 -0.31
N SER A 295 -4.87 14.20 -0.87
CA SER A 295 -4.01 13.00 -0.87
C SER A 295 -3.55 12.64 0.53
N CYS A 296 -3.29 13.62 1.40
CA CYS A 296 -2.99 13.36 2.82
C CYS A 296 -4.19 12.76 3.57
N LEU A 297 -5.42 13.21 3.29
CA LEU A 297 -6.62 12.55 3.84
C LEU A 297 -6.69 11.09 3.41
N ASP A 298 -6.43 10.83 2.13
CA ASP A 298 -6.45 9.48 1.57
C ASP A 298 -5.35 8.60 2.17
N PHE A 299 -4.14 9.13 2.34
CA PHE A 299 -3.05 8.44 3.02
C PHE A 299 -3.44 8.01 4.43
N TRP A 300 -3.99 8.93 5.23
CA TRP A 300 -4.42 8.59 6.59
C TRP A 300 -5.64 7.67 6.62
N ALA A 301 -6.52 7.74 5.62
CA ALA A 301 -7.63 6.81 5.46
C ALA A 301 -7.10 5.38 5.26
N ASN A 302 -6.13 5.20 4.37
CA ASN A 302 -5.46 3.92 4.14
C ASN A 302 -4.67 3.43 5.38
N VAL A 303 -3.99 4.33 6.11
CA VAL A 303 -3.32 3.97 7.37
C VAL A 303 -4.33 3.43 8.39
N ILE A 304 -5.47 4.09 8.56
CA ILE A 304 -6.51 3.65 9.49
C ILE A 304 -7.14 2.33 9.02
N ALA A 305 -7.45 2.20 7.73
CA ALA A 305 -7.96 0.96 7.14
C ALA A 305 -7.02 -0.23 7.40
N ASN A 306 -5.72 -0.05 7.19
CA ASN A 306 -4.72 -1.12 7.36
C ASN A 306 -4.44 -1.47 8.83
N THR A 307 -4.56 -0.50 9.74
CA THR A 307 -4.20 -0.69 11.15
C THR A 307 -5.38 -1.02 12.05
N CYS A 308 -6.62 -0.69 11.66
CA CYS A 308 -7.84 -0.91 12.44
C CYS A 308 -8.72 -2.04 11.87
N ASN A 309 -8.14 -2.97 11.11
CA ASN A 309 -8.89 -4.08 10.54
C ASN A 309 -9.36 -5.05 11.66
N PRO A 310 -10.69 -5.25 11.83
CA PRO A 310 -11.24 -6.09 12.89
C PRO A 310 -10.87 -7.57 12.76
N GLU A 311 -10.54 -8.06 11.56
CA GLU A 311 -10.14 -9.46 11.32
C GLU A 311 -8.82 -9.82 12.01
N THR A 312 -7.98 -8.82 12.34
CA THR A 312 -6.74 -9.03 13.10
C THR A 312 -7.00 -9.48 14.54
N GLY A 313 -8.21 -9.25 15.06
CA GLY A 313 -8.61 -9.59 16.44
C GLY A 313 -7.92 -8.75 17.52
N VAL A 314 -7.13 -7.74 17.15
CA VAL A 314 -6.41 -6.87 18.08
C VAL A 314 -6.89 -5.44 17.92
N VAL A 315 -7.29 -4.82 19.03
CA VAL A 315 -7.70 -3.41 19.02
C VAL A 315 -6.46 -2.54 18.87
N SER A 316 -6.39 -1.82 17.75
CA SER A 316 -5.29 -0.94 17.43
C SER A 316 -5.36 0.40 18.18
N PRO A 317 -4.25 0.93 18.71
CA PRO A 317 -4.18 2.30 19.23
C PRO A 317 -4.63 3.37 18.22
N MET A 318 -4.52 3.06 16.91
CA MET A 318 -4.93 3.94 15.82
C MET A 318 -6.44 4.19 15.78
N LEU A 319 -7.24 3.34 16.43
CA LEU A 319 -8.70 3.45 16.47
C LEU A 319 -9.17 4.81 17.04
N THR A 320 -8.38 5.38 17.94
CA THR A 320 -8.64 6.72 18.52
C THR A 320 -8.68 7.84 17.47
N HIS A 321 -8.05 7.65 16.30
CA HIS A 321 -8.00 8.62 15.21
C HIS A 321 -9.04 8.38 14.12
N LEU A 322 -9.77 7.25 14.16
CA LEU A 322 -10.78 6.91 13.15
C LEU A 322 -11.87 7.98 13.08
N LYS A 323 -12.52 8.26 14.21
CA LYS A 323 -13.62 9.23 14.25
C LYS A 323 -13.15 10.66 13.91
N PRO A 324 -12.02 11.16 14.46
CA PRO A 324 -11.44 12.43 14.03
C PRO A 324 -11.21 12.53 12.52
N LEU A 325 -10.69 11.48 11.87
CA LEU A 325 -10.45 11.49 10.43
C LEU A 325 -11.76 11.47 9.63
N VAL A 326 -12.74 10.65 10.04
CA VAL A 326 -14.06 10.62 9.41
C VAL A 326 -14.73 11.99 9.49
N ASP A 327 -14.73 12.63 10.65
CA ASP A 327 -15.34 13.95 10.84
C ASP A 327 -14.60 15.05 10.07
N LEU A 328 -13.28 14.95 9.96
CA LEU A 328 -12.45 15.82 9.12
C LEU A 328 -12.84 15.68 7.64
N SER A 329 -12.92 14.46 7.12
CA SER A 329 -13.29 14.17 5.72
C SER A 329 -14.72 14.63 5.40
N LEU A 330 -15.69 14.33 6.26
CA LEU A 330 -17.09 14.76 6.09
C LEU A 330 -17.25 16.28 6.11
N GLN A 331 -16.47 16.99 6.92
CA GLN A 331 -16.48 18.44 6.92
C GLN A 331 -15.80 19.03 5.68
N THR A 332 -14.73 18.40 5.17
CA THR A 332 -14.10 18.80 3.91
C THR A 332 -15.07 18.66 2.73
N LEU A 333 -15.85 17.57 2.67
CA LEU A 333 -16.92 17.37 1.68
C LEU A 333 -17.93 18.51 1.64
N ARG A 334 -18.24 19.10 2.80
CA ARG A 334 -19.26 20.14 2.99
C ARG A 334 -18.70 21.56 3.00
N LEU A 335 -17.38 21.74 2.88
CA LEU A 335 -16.73 23.04 3.05
C LEU A 335 -17.21 24.07 2.02
N ASN A 336 -17.32 23.67 0.75
CA ASN A 336 -17.78 24.52 -0.34
C ASN A 336 -18.47 23.65 -1.43
N PRO A 337 -19.81 23.47 -1.35
CA PRO A 337 -20.55 22.50 -2.17
C PRO A 337 -20.82 22.96 -3.61
N VAL A 338 -19.93 23.78 -4.20
CA VAL A 338 -20.05 24.22 -5.60
C VAL A 338 -19.86 23.03 -6.53
N GLY A 339 -20.73 22.91 -7.54
CA GLY A 339 -20.76 21.76 -8.47
C GLY A 339 -19.44 21.48 -9.20
N GLN A 340 -18.61 22.50 -9.43
CA GLN A 340 -17.27 22.34 -10.04
C GLN A 340 -16.29 21.56 -9.16
N PHE A 341 -16.48 21.49 -7.83
CA PHE A 341 -15.63 20.71 -6.93
C PHE A 341 -16.17 19.29 -6.69
N LEU A 342 -17.04 18.79 -7.59
CA LEU A 342 -17.47 17.40 -7.55
C LEU A 342 -16.28 16.40 -7.59
N PRO A 343 -15.22 16.58 -8.39
CA PRO A 343 -14.08 15.65 -8.40
C PRO A 343 -13.40 15.53 -7.04
N LEU A 344 -13.15 16.66 -6.35
CA LEU A 344 -12.63 16.65 -4.99
C LEU A 344 -13.53 15.85 -4.03
N ARG A 345 -14.85 16.00 -4.14
CA ARG A 345 -15.79 15.26 -3.30
C ARG A 345 -15.77 13.76 -3.59
N VAL A 346 -15.65 13.37 -4.85
CA VAL A 346 -15.50 11.96 -5.26
C VAL A 346 -14.27 11.33 -4.62
N HIS A 347 -13.11 12.01 -4.61
CA HIS A 347 -11.90 11.52 -3.95
C HIS A 347 -12.12 11.24 -2.46
N ILE A 348 -12.75 12.18 -1.75
CA ILE A 348 -13.01 12.00 -0.31
C ILE A 348 -14.05 10.89 -0.07
N ILE A 349 -15.06 10.76 -0.93
CA ILE A 349 -16.03 9.66 -0.86
C ILE A 349 -15.32 8.30 -1.01
N ARG A 350 -14.41 8.17 -1.97
CA ARG A 350 -13.60 6.94 -2.16
C ARG A 350 -12.76 6.63 -0.93
N SER A 351 -12.05 7.62 -0.36
CA SER A 351 -11.28 7.40 0.87
C SER A 351 -12.17 6.99 2.05
N LEU A 352 -13.36 7.57 2.18
CA LEU A 352 -14.33 7.19 3.23
C LEU A 352 -14.87 5.76 3.02
N ILE A 353 -15.16 5.37 1.78
CA ILE A 353 -15.53 3.98 1.45
C ILE A 353 -14.39 3.02 1.81
N GLY A 354 -13.13 3.38 1.51
CA GLY A 354 -11.96 2.59 1.92
C GLY A 354 -11.83 2.43 3.44
N ILE A 355 -12.17 3.45 4.23
CA ILE A 355 -12.25 3.32 5.70
C ILE A 355 -13.34 2.32 6.11
N ILE A 356 -14.52 2.39 5.49
CA ILE A 356 -15.63 1.47 5.79
C ILE A 356 -15.21 0.04 5.49
N ASP A 357 -14.59 -0.19 4.33
CA ASP A 357 -14.11 -1.51 3.90
C ASP A 357 -13.05 -2.08 4.84
N GLY A 358 -12.01 -1.29 5.13
CA GLY A 358 -10.88 -1.76 5.94
C GLY A 358 -11.17 -1.89 7.43
N THR A 359 -12.11 -1.12 7.98
CA THR A 359 -12.37 -1.09 9.43
C THR A 359 -13.72 -1.67 9.85
N GLY A 360 -14.66 -1.84 8.92
CA GLY A 360 -16.05 -2.15 9.22
C GLY A 360 -16.82 -1.00 9.89
N TYR A 361 -16.23 0.18 10.06
CA TYR A 361 -16.90 1.33 10.67
C TYR A 361 -17.94 1.91 9.71
N TYR A 362 -19.21 1.87 10.10
CA TYR A 362 -20.29 2.37 9.26
C TYR A 362 -20.30 3.91 9.18
N ILE A 363 -20.24 4.41 7.94
CA ILE A 363 -20.43 5.83 7.60
C ILE A 363 -21.60 5.90 6.61
N PRO A 364 -22.65 6.70 6.87
CA PRO A 364 -23.81 6.78 5.98
C PRO A 364 -23.46 7.57 4.71
N MET A 365 -22.83 6.91 3.73
CA MET A 365 -22.35 7.54 2.50
C MET A 365 -23.45 7.78 1.46
N GLY A 366 -24.58 7.07 1.56
CA GLY A 366 -25.70 7.17 0.62
C GLY A 366 -26.06 8.61 0.22
N PRO A 367 -26.39 9.52 1.16
CA PRO A 367 -26.75 10.90 0.84
C PRO A 367 -25.68 11.63 0.00
N PHE A 368 -24.40 11.47 0.32
CA PHE A 368 -23.30 12.12 -0.40
C PHE A 368 -23.09 11.52 -1.79
N ILE A 369 -23.31 10.21 -1.95
CA ILE A 369 -23.20 9.55 -3.26
C ILE A 369 -24.34 10.01 -4.17
N PHE A 370 -25.57 10.11 -3.68
CA PHE A 370 -26.70 10.61 -4.47
C PHE A 370 -26.51 12.05 -4.96
N GLU A 371 -25.78 12.89 -4.22
CA GLU A 371 -25.43 14.24 -4.69
C GLU A 371 -24.57 14.27 -5.96
N ILE A 372 -23.84 13.19 -6.28
CA ILE A 372 -22.96 13.13 -7.46
C ILE A 372 -23.78 13.21 -8.76
N PHE A 373 -24.95 12.57 -8.79
CA PHE A 373 -25.81 12.48 -9.96
C PHE A 373 -27.22 13.00 -9.68
N ASN A 374 -27.30 14.27 -9.29
CA ASN A 374 -28.54 15.03 -9.22
C ASN A 374 -28.59 16.02 -10.40
N GLY A 375 -29.42 15.76 -11.42
CA GLY A 375 -29.55 16.70 -12.54
C GLY A 375 -30.56 16.30 -13.60
N ASP A 376 -31.03 17.29 -14.34
CA ASP A 376 -31.95 17.13 -15.48
C ASP A 376 -31.21 16.45 -16.64
N VAL A 377 -31.29 15.11 -16.66
CA VAL A 377 -30.65 14.27 -17.67
C VAL A 377 -31.23 14.49 -19.08
N LYS A 378 -32.39 15.14 -19.17
CA LYS A 378 -33.10 15.42 -20.43
C LYS A 378 -32.76 16.79 -21.03
N SER A 379 -31.95 17.59 -20.33
CA SER A 379 -31.42 18.84 -20.88
C SER A 379 -30.59 18.58 -22.14
N LYS A 380 -30.70 19.48 -23.13
CA LYS A 380 -29.91 19.39 -24.37
C LYS A 380 -28.45 19.64 -24.03
N MET A 381 -27.59 18.64 -24.23
CA MET A 381 -26.17 18.72 -23.93
C MET A 381 -25.33 18.89 -25.19
N GLU A 382 -24.20 19.55 -25.03
CA GLU A 382 -23.24 19.76 -26.11
C GLU A 382 -22.51 18.44 -26.41
N GLN A 383 -22.45 18.11 -27.70
CA GLN A 383 -21.52 17.10 -28.20
C GLN A 383 -20.20 17.79 -28.49
N THR A 384 -19.13 17.24 -27.93
CA THR A 384 -17.78 17.77 -28.05
C THR A 384 -16.81 16.61 -28.30
N ASP A 385 -15.68 16.91 -28.96
CA ASP A 385 -14.60 15.96 -29.21
C ASP A 385 -13.57 15.92 -28.05
N LEU A 386 -14.01 16.23 -26.82
CA LEU A 386 -13.14 16.18 -25.65
C LEU A 386 -12.77 14.73 -25.30
N PRO A 387 -11.61 14.48 -24.68
CA PRO A 387 -11.28 13.17 -24.13
C PRO A 387 -12.22 12.79 -22.97
N ALA A 388 -12.16 11.53 -22.54
CA ALA A 388 -12.91 11.06 -21.38
C ALA A 388 -12.50 11.85 -20.12
N PHE A 389 -13.47 12.14 -19.24
CA PHE A 389 -13.18 12.87 -18.02
C PHE A 389 -12.47 11.98 -16.99
N GLU A 390 -11.20 12.27 -16.71
CA GLU A 390 -10.38 11.52 -15.76
C GLU A 390 -10.48 12.09 -14.34
N TRP A 391 -11.24 11.42 -13.48
CA TRP A 391 -11.46 11.86 -12.08
C TRP A 391 -10.15 12.07 -11.30
N ASP A 392 -9.14 11.25 -11.57
CA ASP A 392 -7.86 11.25 -10.86
C ASP A 392 -6.91 12.39 -11.30
N MET A 393 -7.28 13.13 -12.36
CA MET A 393 -6.53 14.31 -12.85
C MET A 393 -7.13 15.64 -12.38
N TYR A 394 -8.33 15.64 -11.80
CA TYR A 394 -9.02 16.88 -11.43
C TYR A 394 -9.49 16.89 -9.97
N LEU A 395 -9.29 18.03 -9.31
CA LEU A 395 -10.05 18.41 -8.10
C LEU A 395 -11.22 19.35 -8.42
N LYS A 396 -11.11 20.06 -9.54
CA LYS A 396 -12.09 21.02 -10.04
C LYS A 396 -12.37 20.72 -11.50
N THR A 397 -13.64 20.56 -11.85
CA THR A 397 -14.08 20.33 -13.23
C THR A 397 -13.73 21.54 -14.10
N PRO A 398 -13.03 21.34 -15.23
CA PRO A 398 -12.81 22.40 -16.22
C PRO A 398 -14.14 22.87 -16.82
N LYS A 399 -14.21 24.14 -17.25
CA LYS A 399 -15.46 24.75 -17.70
C LYS A 399 -15.98 24.07 -18.97
N GLU A 400 -15.07 23.64 -19.82
CA GLU A 400 -15.28 22.97 -21.10
C GLU A 400 -16.07 21.67 -20.95
N TYR A 401 -15.95 20.99 -19.80
CA TYR A 401 -16.67 19.73 -19.54
C TYR A 401 -18.08 19.93 -18.99
N THR A 402 -18.37 21.05 -18.32
CA THR A 402 -19.52 21.17 -17.40
C THR A 402 -20.88 20.90 -18.05
N SER A 403 -21.04 21.28 -19.32
CA SER A 403 -22.29 21.15 -20.10
C SER A 403 -22.26 20.02 -21.14
N THR A 404 -21.26 19.14 -21.07
CA THR A 404 -21.01 18.11 -22.09
C THR A 404 -21.66 16.78 -21.75
N LYS A 405 -22.00 16.03 -22.82
CA LYS A 405 -22.46 14.65 -22.72
C LYS A 405 -21.44 13.73 -22.04
N ILE A 406 -20.14 13.96 -22.27
CA ILE A 406 -19.01 13.21 -21.71
C ILE A 406 -18.97 13.34 -20.18
N TYR A 407 -19.08 14.56 -19.67
CA TYR A 407 -19.07 14.77 -18.22
C TYR A 407 -20.32 14.21 -17.54
N GLN A 408 -21.48 14.27 -18.20
CA GLN A 408 -22.69 13.62 -17.71
C GLN A 408 -22.52 12.10 -17.57
N ASP A 409 -21.91 11.45 -18.57
CA ASP A 409 -21.57 10.02 -18.50
C ASP A 409 -20.62 9.73 -17.36
N ALA A 410 -19.55 10.51 -17.22
CA ALA A 410 -18.57 10.35 -16.17
C ALA A 410 -19.22 10.48 -14.78
N LYS A 411 -20.13 11.45 -14.58
CA LYS A 411 -20.88 11.62 -13.32
C LYS A 411 -21.77 10.42 -13.02
N TYR A 412 -22.49 9.90 -14.02
CA TYR A 412 -23.32 8.72 -13.84
C TYR A 412 -22.47 7.50 -13.47
N GLN A 413 -21.35 7.31 -14.17
CA GLN A 413 -20.48 6.16 -13.96
C GLN A 413 -19.86 6.19 -12.56
N VAL A 414 -19.33 7.33 -12.11
CA VAL A 414 -18.74 7.43 -10.76
C VAL A 414 -19.79 7.32 -9.66
N PHE A 415 -21.01 7.81 -9.89
CA PHE A 415 -22.15 7.59 -8.99
C PHE A 415 -22.48 6.10 -8.87
N TYR A 416 -22.59 5.42 -10.01
CA TYR A 416 -22.88 3.99 -10.09
C TYR A 416 -21.82 3.17 -9.35
N ASP A 417 -20.54 3.43 -9.64
CA ASP A 417 -19.43 2.70 -9.04
C ASP A 417 -19.33 3.00 -7.54
N SER A 418 -19.48 4.25 -7.11
CA SER A 418 -19.47 4.61 -5.68
C SER A 418 -20.61 3.94 -4.90
N LEU A 419 -21.82 3.81 -5.48
CA LEU A 419 -22.91 3.05 -4.86
C LEU A 419 -22.56 1.58 -4.77
N VAL A 420 -22.01 1.01 -5.83
CA VAL A 420 -21.62 -0.40 -5.87
C VAL A 420 -20.58 -0.70 -4.81
N ASP A 421 -19.51 0.10 -4.74
CA ASP A 421 -18.42 -0.09 -3.79
C ASP A 421 -18.91 0.06 -2.35
N PHE A 422 -19.69 1.12 -2.06
CA PHE A 422 -20.26 1.33 -0.73
C PHE A 422 -21.14 0.17 -0.26
N TYR A 423 -22.02 -0.35 -1.12
CA TYR A 423 -22.88 -1.48 -0.76
C TYR A 423 -22.14 -2.82 -0.77
N ALA A 424 -21.00 -2.93 -1.45
CA ALA A 424 -20.15 -4.12 -1.37
C ALA A 424 -19.54 -4.25 0.03
N CYS A 425 -19.05 -3.15 0.61
CA CYS A 425 -18.52 -3.13 1.99
C CYS A 425 -19.55 -3.62 3.02
N LEU A 426 -20.84 -3.37 2.76
CA LEU A 426 -21.94 -3.74 3.64
C LEU A 426 -22.56 -5.10 3.29
N GLY A 427 -22.08 -5.74 2.22
CA GLY A 427 -22.76 -6.85 1.56
C GLY A 427 -22.95 -8.10 2.42
N LEU A 428 -22.14 -8.31 3.45
CA LEU A 428 -22.30 -9.42 4.38
C LEU A 428 -22.96 -9.02 5.71
N HIS A 429 -23.30 -7.75 5.90
CA HIS A 429 -23.82 -7.25 7.16
C HIS A 429 -25.28 -7.67 7.38
N ILE A 430 -25.64 -8.07 8.62
CA ILE A 430 -26.99 -8.54 8.96
C ILE A 430 -28.08 -7.47 8.74
N ALA A 431 -27.70 -6.19 8.85
CA ALA A 431 -28.57 -5.04 8.61
C ALA A 431 -28.59 -4.55 7.15
N PHE A 432 -27.97 -5.28 6.22
CA PHE A 432 -28.00 -4.92 4.80
C PHE A 432 -29.43 -4.68 4.28
N PRO A 433 -30.46 -5.49 4.65
CA PRO A 433 -31.82 -5.26 4.19
C PRO A 433 -32.36 -3.86 4.54
N GLU A 434 -32.18 -3.46 5.80
CA GLU A 434 -32.61 -2.15 6.31
C GLU A 434 -31.84 -1.00 5.65
N LEU A 435 -30.56 -1.20 5.36
CA LEU A 435 -29.71 -0.21 4.68
C LEU A 435 -30.03 -0.10 3.18
N ALA A 436 -30.50 -1.18 2.55
CA ALA A 436 -30.80 -1.22 1.13
C ALA A 436 -32.19 -0.66 0.80
N ILE A 437 -33.20 -0.81 1.68
CA ILE A 437 -34.58 -0.35 1.44
C ILE A 437 -34.67 1.13 1.02
N PRO A 438 -34.14 2.11 1.79
CA PRO A 438 -34.29 3.53 1.42
C PRO A 438 -33.62 3.85 0.09
N VAL A 439 -32.48 3.22 -0.19
CA VAL A 439 -31.74 3.41 -1.44
C VAL A 439 -32.44 2.74 -2.62
N LEU A 440 -32.98 1.53 -2.47
CA LEU A 440 -33.80 0.90 -3.49
C LEU A 440 -35.03 1.75 -3.85
N SER A 441 -35.66 2.38 -2.85
CA SER A 441 -36.77 3.30 -3.07
C SER A 441 -36.32 4.49 -3.92
N LYS A 442 -35.22 5.15 -3.54
CA LYS A 442 -34.68 6.30 -4.27
C LYS A 442 -34.23 5.95 -5.68
N LEU A 443 -33.51 4.84 -5.87
CA LEU A 443 -33.09 4.37 -7.19
C LEU A 443 -34.28 4.03 -8.10
N LYS A 444 -35.37 3.48 -7.54
CA LYS A 444 -36.61 3.22 -8.30
C LYS A 444 -37.28 4.53 -8.75
N GLU A 445 -37.26 5.56 -7.93
CA GLU A 445 -37.70 6.91 -8.29
C GLU A 445 -36.82 7.49 -9.40
N ASP A 446 -35.50 7.48 -9.24
CA ASP A 446 -34.55 8.01 -10.22
C ASP A 446 -34.64 7.23 -11.54
N HIS A 447 -34.82 5.92 -11.50
CA HIS A 447 -35.03 5.10 -12.70
C HIS A 447 -36.28 5.51 -13.48
N LYS A 448 -37.37 5.94 -12.82
CA LYS A 448 -38.55 6.49 -13.53
C LYS A 448 -38.19 7.77 -14.28
N ASN A 449 -37.41 8.65 -13.66
CA ASN A 449 -36.97 9.92 -14.24
C ASN A 449 -36.01 9.70 -15.43
N LEU A 450 -35.17 8.67 -15.34
CA LEU A 450 -34.20 8.29 -16.36
C LEU A 450 -34.76 7.42 -17.49
N LYS A 451 -36.05 7.05 -17.47
CA LYS A 451 -36.65 6.28 -18.58
C LYS A 451 -36.43 6.98 -19.93
N GLY A 452 -36.04 6.19 -20.93
CA GLY A 452 -35.69 6.69 -22.27
C GLY A 452 -34.26 7.21 -22.41
N THR A 453 -33.50 7.31 -21.32
CA THR A 453 -32.07 7.64 -21.36
C THR A 453 -31.22 6.36 -21.42
N ARG A 454 -29.98 6.49 -21.89
CA ARG A 454 -28.98 5.41 -21.90
C ARG A 454 -28.67 4.81 -20.51
N PHE A 455 -28.92 5.56 -19.44
CA PHE A 455 -28.62 5.15 -18.07
C PHE A 455 -29.67 4.22 -17.47
N SER A 456 -30.90 4.22 -18.02
CA SER A 456 -32.04 3.46 -17.46
C SER A 456 -31.76 1.97 -17.31
N LYS A 457 -31.21 1.32 -18.35
CA LYS A 457 -30.94 -0.12 -18.33
C LYS A 457 -29.91 -0.52 -17.26
N SER A 458 -28.83 0.26 -17.15
CA SER A 458 -27.79 0.01 -16.15
C SER A 458 -28.33 0.21 -14.72
N LEU A 459 -29.08 1.29 -14.48
CA LEU A 459 -29.69 1.55 -13.18
C LEU A 459 -30.71 0.47 -12.79
N ARG A 460 -31.54 0.02 -13.76
CA ARG A 460 -32.47 -1.10 -13.54
C ARG A 460 -31.74 -2.37 -13.10
N THR A 461 -30.64 -2.68 -13.77
CA THR A 461 -29.81 -3.85 -13.45
C THR A 461 -29.27 -3.76 -12.02
N LEU A 462 -28.76 -2.59 -11.61
CA LEU A 462 -28.28 -2.37 -10.24
C LEU A 462 -29.40 -2.57 -9.20
N ILE A 463 -30.58 -2.00 -9.45
CA ILE A 463 -31.76 -2.18 -8.58
C ILE A 463 -32.08 -3.66 -8.40
N ASP A 464 -32.13 -4.43 -9.49
CA ASP A 464 -32.44 -5.87 -9.44
C ASP A 464 -31.37 -6.65 -8.67
N LYS A 465 -30.09 -6.29 -8.81
CA LYS A 465 -28.99 -6.93 -8.08
C LYS A 465 -29.04 -6.62 -6.59
N LEU A 466 -29.27 -5.36 -6.21
CA LEU A 466 -29.42 -4.97 -4.82
C LEU A 466 -30.66 -5.61 -4.17
N GLU A 467 -31.78 -5.69 -4.88
CA GLU A 467 -33.00 -6.37 -4.38
C GLU A 467 -32.79 -7.88 -4.21
N THR A 468 -32.12 -8.52 -5.18
CA THR A 468 -31.77 -9.95 -5.08
C THR A 468 -30.88 -10.21 -3.87
N HIS A 469 -29.89 -9.33 -3.63
CA HIS A 469 -28.97 -9.47 -2.51
C HIS A 469 -29.64 -9.18 -1.17
N LYS A 470 -30.52 -8.17 -1.11
CA LYS A 470 -31.38 -7.87 0.04
C LYS A 470 -32.14 -9.12 0.47
N ASN A 471 -32.83 -9.77 -0.47
CA ASN A 471 -33.60 -10.99 -0.22
C ASN A 471 -32.71 -12.16 0.21
N TYR A 472 -31.50 -12.28 -0.35
CA TYR A 472 -30.52 -13.28 0.07
C TYR A 472 -30.12 -13.11 1.53
N ILE A 473 -29.83 -11.88 1.97
CA ILE A 473 -29.49 -11.61 3.36
C ILE A 473 -30.69 -11.84 4.29
N GLU A 474 -31.90 -11.46 3.90
CA GLU A 474 -33.13 -11.76 4.65
C GLU A 474 -33.31 -13.27 4.85
N GLN A 475 -33.09 -14.09 3.81
CA GLN A 475 -33.16 -15.55 3.91
C GLN A 475 -32.08 -16.12 4.86
N LYS A 476 -30.87 -15.56 4.84
CA LYS A 476 -29.79 -15.95 5.77
C LYS A 476 -30.05 -15.49 7.21
N ARG A 477 -30.78 -14.39 7.38
CA ARG A 477 -31.16 -13.83 8.68
C ARG A 477 -32.38 -14.53 9.29
N ALA A 478 -33.29 -15.09 8.49
CA ALA A 478 -34.50 -15.75 8.97
C ALA A 478 -34.30 -16.79 10.11
N PRO A 479 -33.26 -17.64 10.11
CA PRO A 479 -33.01 -18.59 11.20
C PRO A 479 -32.21 -18.01 12.38
N VAL A 480 -31.91 -16.71 12.39
CA VAL A 480 -31.16 -16.06 13.48
C VAL A 480 -32.10 -15.81 14.66
N GLU A 481 -31.80 -16.41 15.80
CA GLU A 481 -32.61 -16.30 17.03
C GLU A 481 -32.09 -15.28 18.04
N TYR A 482 -30.88 -14.74 17.83
CA TYR A 482 -30.28 -13.80 18.76
C TYR A 482 -30.76 -12.36 18.55
N THR A 483 -30.84 -11.63 19.65
CA THR A 483 -31.22 -10.21 19.68
C THR A 483 -30.04 -9.30 19.31
N SER A 484 -30.35 -8.06 18.94
CA SER A 484 -29.36 -7.02 18.59
C SER A 484 -28.37 -6.67 19.72
N THR A 485 -28.65 -7.08 20.95
CA THR A 485 -27.76 -6.92 22.11
C THR A 485 -26.55 -7.84 22.09
N LYS A 486 -26.60 -8.96 21.35
CA LYS A 486 -25.47 -9.89 21.21
C LYS A 486 -24.54 -9.47 20.07
N LEU A 487 -23.75 -8.43 20.32
CA LEU A 487 -22.87 -7.82 19.32
C LEU A 487 -21.87 -8.81 18.70
N ASP A 488 -21.34 -9.77 19.48
CA ASP A 488 -20.41 -10.76 18.95
C ASP A 488 -21.07 -11.70 17.93
N GLU A 489 -22.32 -12.11 18.17
CA GLU A 489 -23.09 -12.95 17.25
C GLU A 489 -23.51 -12.15 16.00
N VAL A 490 -23.90 -10.88 16.18
CA VAL A 490 -24.16 -9.93 15.09
C VAL A 490 -22.94 -9.75 14.18
N ASN A 491 -21.77 -9.48 14.75
CA ASN A 491 -20.52 -9.30 14.02
C ASN A 491 -20.03 -10.60 13.36
N ALA A 492 -20.41 -11.75 13.92
CA ALA A 492 -20.07 -13.05 13.33
C ALA A 492 -21.01 -13.47 12.18
N PHE A 493 -22.10 -12.73 11.93
CA PHE A 493 -23.05 -13.04 10.87
C PHE A 493 -22.33 -13.12 9.51
N LEU A 494 -22.46 -14.28 8.85
CA LEU A 494 -21.84 -14.58 7.56
C LEU A 494 -20.30 -14.37 7.48
N ARG A 495 -19.56 -14.23 8.59
CA ARG A 495 -18.10 -13.95 8.58
C ARG A 495 -17.26 -14.98 7.81
N ASN A 496 -17.74 -16.22 7.69
CA ASN A 496 -17.07 -17.31 6.98
C ASN A 496 -17.60 -17.48 5.53
N THR A 497 -18.48 -16.59 5.09
CA THR A 497 -19.05 -16.61 3.75
C THR A 497 -18.15 -15.81 2.84
N ASP A 498 -17.66 -16.44 1.79
CA ASP A 498 -16.95 -15.74 0.75
C ASP A 498 -17.92 -14.81 0.00
N PHE A 499 -17.65 -13.51 0.02
CA PHE A 499 -18.51 -12.50 -0.59
C PHE A 499 -18.72 -12.76 -2.08
N GLU A 500 -17.71 -13.28 -2.80
CA GLU A 500 -17.80 -13.59 -4.23
C GLU A 500 -18.86 -14.65 -4.56
N THR A 501 -19.26 -15.46 -3.58
CA THR A 501 -20.29 -16.49 -3.73
C THR A 501 -21.71 -15.96 -3.55
N THR A 502 -21.86 -14.73 -3.06
CA THR A 502 -23.17 -14.07 -2.88
C THR A 502 -23.73 -13.54 -4.19
N PRO A 503 -25.04 -13.25 -4.30
CA PRO A 503 -25.61 -12.68 -5.52
C PRO A 503 -24.95 -11.36 -5.95
N PHE A 504 -24.65 -10.47 -5.00
CA PHE A 504 -23.99 -9.20 -5.31
C PHE A 504 -22.51 -9.37 -5.62
N GLY A 505 -21.76 -10.15 -4.83
CA GLY A 505 -20.35 -10.42 -5.11
C GLY A 505 -20.13 -11.12 -6.46
N ASN A 506 -20.97 -12.10 -6.81
CA ASN A 506 -20.91 -12.75 -8.12
C ASN A 506 -21.15 -11.77 -9.28
N PHE A 507 -22.07 -10.82 -9.09
CA PHE A 507 -22.28 -9.73 -10.04
C PHE A 507 -21.01 -8.88 -10.25
N LEU A 508 -20.28 -8.56 -9.17
CA LEU A 508 -19.03 -7.79 -9.25
C LEU A 508 -17.92 -8.58 -9.95
N VAL A 509 -17.76 -9.87 -9.64
CA VAL A 509 -16.78 -10.73 -10.31
C VAL A 509 -17.05 -10.80 -11.81
N ASN A 510 -18.32 -10.93 -12.22
CA ASN A 510 -18.68 -10.95 -13.64
C ASN A 510 -18.49 -9.59 -14.32
N LYS A 511 -18.81 -8.48 -13.63
CA LYS A 511 -18.55 -7.11 -14.11
C LYS A 511 -17.05 -6.91 -14.35
N ALA A 512 -16.20 -7.31 -13.42
CA ALA A 512 -14.75 -7.21 -13.54
C ALA A 512 -14.22 -8.00 -14.75
N LYS A 513 -14.70 -9.24 -14.95
CA LYS A 513 -14.34 -10.07 -16.11
C LYS A 513 -14.72 -9.42 -17.44
N MET A 514 -15.93 -8.87 -17.53
CA MET A 514 -16.39 -8.17 -18.74
C MET A 514 -15.50 -6.96 -19.05
N ASN A 515 -15.17 -6.16 -18.04
CA ASN A 515 -14.30 -5.01 -18.21
C ASN A 515 -12.87 -5.42 -18.64
N SER A 516 -12.32 -6.50 -18.08
CA SER A 516 -11.00 -7.02 -18.48
C SER A 516 -10.93 -7.67 -19.86
N SER A 517 -12.08 -7.99 -20.46
CA SER A 517 -12.16 -8.58 -21.82
C SER A 517 -12.34 -7.53 -22.93
N VAL A 518 -12.58 -6.28 -22.55
CA VAL A 518 -12.84 -5.15 -23.46
C VAL A 518 -11.64 -4.18 -23.49
N ALA A 519 -10.77 -4.22 -22.48
CA ALA A 519 -9.45 -3.60 -22.48
C ALA A 519 -8.40 -4.58 -23.01
#